data_AF-A0A357FXW1-F1
#
_entry.id   AF-A0A357FXW1-F1
#
_cell.length_a   1.000
_cell.length_b   1.000
_cell.length_c   1.000
_cell.angle_alpha   90.00
_cell.angle_beta   90.00
_cell.angle_gamma   90.00
#
_symmetry.space_group_name_H-M   'P 1'
#
loop_
_entity.id
_entity.type
_entity.pdbx_description
1 polymer ?
#
loop_
_entity_poly.entity_id
_entity_poly.type
_entity_poly.pdbx_seq_one_letter_code
_entity_poly.pdbx_strand_id
1 'polypeptide(L)'
;MKRFALLSSVLVVFHSGASQAAPEMACTEMACIDGLVLNVHPDRTWLPGNYEFTFKLDGREVHCMGALPLKSCEVGPSVQCDGEGVQITESGCAMPPETHGFGSITFSEAPAAVDIRIVHEGNVLAERSISPAYETVRPNGPECEPSCRSASEDLFPRGL
;
A
#
# COMPACT_ATOMS: atom_id res chain seq x y z
N MET A 1 59.56 7.85 73.32
CA MET A 1 60.09 7.13 72.15
C MET A 1 58.94 6.48 71.39
N LYS A 2 58.82 6.83 70.10
CA LYS A 2 57.99 6.33 68.98
C LYS A 2 56.78 5.40 69.26
N ARG A 3 55.57 5.89 69.00
CA ARG A 3 54.39 5.06 68.66
C ARG A 3 54.26 4.98 67.13
N PHE A 4 54.27 3.77 66.60
CA PHE A 4 53.97 3.42 65.22
C PHE A 4 52.46 3.46 65.00
N ALA A 5 52.00 4.10 63.93
CA ALA A 5 50.62 4.01 63.44
C ALA A 5 50.63 3.31 62.07
N LEU A 6 49.99 2.15 62.00
CA LEU A 6 49.69 1.41 60.78
C LEU A 6 48.54 2.10 60.04
N LEU A 7 48.76 2.46 58.77
CA LEU A 7 47.68 2.86 57.86
C LEU A 7 47.20 1.63 57.08
N SER A 8 45.96 1.22 57.33
CA SER A 8 45.22 0.25 56.51
C SER A 8 44.67 0.94 55.27
N SER A 9 45.15 0.53 54.09
CA SER A 9 44.59 0.93 52.80
C SER A 9 43.28 0.19 52.55
N VAL A 10 42.17 0.93 52.44
CA VAL A 10 40.90 0.41 51.94
C VAL A 10 40.87 0.61 50.43
N LEU A 11 40.81 -0.49 49.68
CA LEU A 11 40.66 -0.47 48.22
C LEU A 11 39.16 -0.44 47.90
N VAL A 12 38.66 0.65 47.32
CA VAL A 12 37.28 0.77 46.83
C VAL A 12 37.25 0.39 45.35
N VAL A 13 36.57 -0.71 45.01
CA VAL A 13 36.36 -1.14 43.63
C VAL A 13 35.03 -0.57 43.14
N PHE A 14 35.08 0.44 42.27
CA PHE A 14 33.91 0.96 41.58
C PHE A 14 33.59 0.07 40.36
N HIS A 15 32.48 -0.67 40.42
CA HIS A 15 31.90 -1.33 39.24
C HIS A 15 31.04 -0.30 38.50
N SER A 16 31.58 0.29 37.44
CA SER A 16 30.81 1.08 36.48
C SER A 16 29.92 0.14 35.68
N GLY A 17 28.66 0.00 36.08
CA GLY A 17 27.63 -0.66 35.27
C GLY A 17 27.36 0.18 34.03
N ALA A 18 27.74 -0.34 32.86
CA ALA A 18 27.31 0.22 31.58
C ALA A 18 25.79 0.04 31.46
N SER A 19 25.03 1.11 31.67
CA SER A 19 23.61 1.16 31.35
C SER A 19 23.49 1.07 29.83
N GLN A 20 23.11 -0.10 29.30
CA GLN A 20 22.70 -0.21 27.90
C GLN A 20 21.39 0.57 27.78
N ALA A 21 21.46 1.76 27.19
CA ALA A 21 20.28 2.47 26.75
C ALA A 21 19.47 1.53 25.85
N ALA A 22 18.18 1.35 26.16
CA ALA A 22 17.29 0.59 25.29
C ALA A 22 17.33 1.21 23.88
N PRO A 23 17.29 0.41 22.81
CA PRO A 23 17.24 0.95 21.46
C PRO A 23 16.04 1.89 21.36
N GLU A 24 16.31 3.15 20.99
CA GLU A 24 15.28 4.17 20.79
C GLU A 24 14.39 3.73 19.62
N MET A 25 13.11 3.51 19.88
CA MET A 25 12.16 3.05 18.88
C MET A 25 11.89 4.20 17.89
N ALA A 26 12.43 4.08 16.68
CA ALA A 26 12.21 5.07 15.63
C ALA A 26 10.85 4.83 14.96
N CYS A 27 9.79 5.41 15.51
CA CYS A 27 8.50 5.50 14.81
C CYS A 27 8.65 6.49 13.65
N THR A 28 8.71 5.99 12.41
CA THR A 28 8.62 6.86 11.23
C THR A 28 7.15 7.10 10.89
N GLU A 29 6.78 8.24 10.31
CA GLU A 29 5.40 8.46 9.83
C GLU A 29 5.20 7.95 8.40
N MET A 30 6.24 7.36 7.81
CA MET A 30 6.19 6.87 6.43
C MET A 30 5.27 5.63 6.40
N ALA A 31 4.32 5.63 5.46
CA ALA A 31 3.47 4.50 5.05
C ALA A 31 2.14 4.24 5.77
N CYS A 32 1.54 5.20 6.47
CA CYS A 32 0.18 5.00 7.01
C CYS A 32 -0.85 5.92 6.35
N ILE A 33 -1.59 5.36 5.38
CA ILE A 33 -2.66 6.01 4.64
C ILE A 33 -3.85 5.04 4.64
N ASP A 34 -5.05 5.52 4.94
CA ASP A 34 -6.28 4.75 4.77
C ASP A 34 -6.40 4.32 3.30
N GLY A 35 -6.70 3.05 3.03
CA GLY A 35 -6.71 2.60 1.65
C GLY A 35 -7.39 1.27 1.39
N LEU A 36 -7.83 1.10 0.15
CA LEU A 36 -8.32 -0.16 -0.40
C LEU A 36 -7.44 -0.55 -1.58
N VAL A 37 -7.10 -1.84 -1.68
CA VAL A 37 -6.44 -2.39 -2.86
C VAL A 37 -7.30 -3.48 -3.49
N LEU A 38 -7.70 -3.28 -4.73
CA LEU A 38 -8.29 -4.33 -5.56
C LEU A 38 -7.19 -5.07 -6.30
N ASN A 39 -6.99 -6.34 -5.96
CA ASN A 39 -5.95 -7.17 -6.55
C ASN A 39 -6.40 -7.70 -7.91
N VAL A 40 -5.50 -7.61 -8.88
CA VAL A 40 -5.62 -8.32 -10.15
C VAL A 40 -4.68 -9.51 -10.09
N HIS A 41 -5.21 -10.71 -10.30
CA HIS A 41 -4.40 -11.92 -10.31
C HIS A 41 -3.33 -11.83 -11.43
N PRO A 42 -2.08 -12.26 -11.20
CA PRO A 42 -1.01 -12.16 -12.20
C PRO A 42 -1.30 -12.92 -13.50
N ASP A 43 -2.08 -14.00 -13.42
CA ASP A 43 -2.47 -14.79 -14.60
C ASP A 43 -3.60 -14.14 -15.42
N ARG A 44 -4.12 -12.97 -15.02
CA ARG A 44 -5.15 -12.25 -15.79
C ARG A 44 -4.55 -11.78 -17.11
N THR A 45 -5.03 -12.36 -18.20
CA THR A 45 -4.74 -11.84 -19.54
C THR A 45 -5.64 -10.65 -19.85
N TRP A 46 -5.02 -9.57 -20.32
CA TRP A 46 -5.73 -8.39 -20.82
C TRP A 46 -5.66 -8.38 -22.34
N LEU A 47 -6.79 -8.10 -22.99
CA LEU A 47 -6.87 -8.01 -24.44
C LEU A 47 -6.46 -6.61 -24.92
N PRO A 48 -5.83 -6.47 -26.10
CA PRO A 48 -5.63 -5.15 -26.72
C PRO A 48 -6.96 -4.41 -26.92
N GLY A 49 -6.93 -3.08 -26.86
CA GLY A 49 -8.10 -2.22 -27.05
C GLY A 49 -8.34 -1.23 -25.91
N ASN A 50 -9.48 -0.56 -25.96
CA ASN A 50 -9.87 0.50 -25.04
C ASN A 50 -10.58 -0.05 -23.81
N TYR A 51 -10.25 0.54 -22.66
CA TYR A 51 -10.79 0.19 -21.36
C TYR A 51 -11.38 1.40 -20.66
N GLU A 52 -12.54 1.20 -20.05
CA GLU A 52 -13.19 2.14 -19.16
C GLU A 52 -13.36 1.48 -17.79
N PHE A 53 -12.85 2.13 -16.76
CA PHE A 53 -13.01 1.75 -15.37
C PHE A 53 -13.88 2.81 -14.71
N THR A 54 -14.94 2.39 -14.04
CA THR A 54 -15.81 3.28 -13.27
C THR A 54 -15.88 2.75 -11.85
N PHE A 55 -15.60 3.64 -10.90
CA PHE A 55 -15.67 3.34 -9.47
C PHE A 55 -16.61 4.34 -8.80
N LYS A 56 -17.61 3.84 -8.07
CA LYS A 56 -18.43 4.67 -7.18
C LYS A 56 -17.99 4.43 -5.75
N LEU A 57 -17.45 5.45 -5.11
CA LEU A 57 -16.84 5.46 -3.78
C LEU A 57 -17.74 6.30 -2.88
N ASP A 58 -18.56 5.65 -2.04
CA ASP A 58 -19.52 6.32 -1.14
C ASP A 58 -20.38 7.40 -1.85
N GLY A 59 -20.77 7.14 -3.09
CA GLY A 59 -21.59 8.05 -3.91
C GLY A 59 -20.82 9.06 -4.77
N ARG A 60 -19.49 9.13 -4.66
CA ARG A 60 -18.61 9.84 -5.61
C ARG A 60 -18.20 8.91 -6.73
N GLU A 61 -18.32 9.34 -7.98
CA GLU A 61 -17.90 8.55 -9.14
C GLU A 61 -16.51 8.99 -9.62
N VAL A 62 -15.66 8.02 -10.00
CA VAL A 62 -14.37 8.23 -10.65
C VAL A 62 -14.34 7.38 -11.91
N HIS A 63 -14.04 8.02 -13.04
CA HIS A 63 -13.85 7.35 -14.31
C HIS A 63 -12.38 7.36 -14.68
N CYS A 64 -11.84 6.19 -15.03
CA CYS A 64 -10.52 6.04 -15.60
C CYS A 64 -10.63 5.45 -17.01
N MET A 65 -9.89 6.03 -17.95
CA MET A 65 -9.79 5.55 -19.32
C MET A 65 -8.35 5.17 -19.64
N GLY A 66 -8.17 4.05 -20.31
CA GLY A 66 -6.86 3.58 -20.76
C GLY A 66 -7.00 2.69 -22.00
N ALA A 67 -5.87 2.33 -22.59
CA ALA A 67 -5.85 1.40 -23.70
C ALA A 67 -4.61 0.49 -23.62
N LEU A 68 -4.75 -0.70 -24.20
CA LEU A 68 -3.64 -1.60 -24.46
C LEU A 68 -3.37 -1.67 -25.97
N PRO A 69 -2.09 -1.61 -26.40
CA PRO A 69 -0.90 -1.56 -25.56
C PRO A 69 -0.70 -0.21 -24.87
N LEU A 70 -0.10 -0.25 -23.68
CA LEU A 70 0.36 0.92 -22.94
C LEU A 70 1.31 1.80 -23.77
N LYS A 71 1.36 3.09 -23.44
CA LYS A 71 2.40 4.01 -23.87
C LYS A 71 3.76 3.54 -23.34
N SER A 72 4.84 4.01 -23.97
CA SER A 72 6.20 3.85 -23.42
C SER A 72 6.27 4.45 -22.01
N CYS A 73 7.00 3.78 -21.10
CA CYS A 73 7.17 4.23 -19.72
C CYS A 73 7.74 5.65 -19.60
N GLU A 74 8.44 6.14 -20.62
CA GLU A 74 9.05 7.49 -20.65
C GLU A 74 8.06 8.61 -20.98
N VAL A 75 6.90 8.26 -21.56
CA VAL A 75 5.87 9.23 -21.99
C VAL A 75 4.93 9.59 -20.83
N GLY A 76 4.88 8.77 -19.79
CA GLY A 76 3.97 8.89 -18.67
C GLY A 76 2.80 7.89 -18.73
N PRO A 77 1.78 8.07 -17.89
CA PRO A 77 0.72 7.08 -17.73
C PRO A 77 -0.16 6.94 -18.98
N SER A 78 -0.55 5.71 -19.25
CA SER A 78 -1.51 5.33 -20.28
C SER A 78 -2.95 5.50 -19.80
N VAL A 79 -3.19 5.25 -18.52
CA VAL A 79 -4.47 5.41 -17.83
C VAL A 79 -4.59 6.84 -17.30
N GLN A 80 -5.75 7.46 -17.53
CA GLN A 80 -6.10 8.77 -16.99
C GLN A 80 -7.41 8.64 -16.22
N CYS A 81 -7.43 9.16 -15.00
CA CYS A 81 -8.64 9.24 -14.17
C CYS A 81 -9.09 10.69 -14.04
N ASP A 82 -10.40 10.94 -14.00
CA ASP A 82 -10.99 12.27 -13.84
C ASP A 82 -11.13 12.72 -12.38
N GLY A 83 -10.81 11.84 -11.42
CA GLY A 83 -10.86 12.09 -9.99
C GLY A 83 -9.58 11.72 -9.26
N GLU A 84 -9.39 12.31 -8.08
CA GLU A 84 -8.28 11.99 -7.17
C GLU A 84 -8.56 10.73 -6.35
N GLY A 85 -7.48 10.17 -5.78
CA GLY A 85 -7.54 9.07 -4.83
C GLY A 85 -7.71 7.70 -5.46
N VAL A 86 -7.65 7.56 -6.79
CA VAL A 86 -7.66 6.28 -7.50
C VAL A 86 -6.43 6.17 -8.39
N GLN A 87 -5.74 5.04 -8.32
CA GLN A 87 -4.61 4.73 -9.17
C GLN A 87 -4.72 3.31 -9.70
N ILE A 88 -4.55 3.13 -11.01
CA ILE A 88 -4.45 1.81 -11.65
C ILE A 88 -2.99 1.56 -11.98
N THR A 89 -2.43 0.45 -11.48
CA THR A 89 -1.06 0.06 -11.83
C THR A 89 -1.00 -0.38 -13.28
N GLU A 90 -0.05 0.14 -14.03
CA GLU A 90 0.28 -0.31 -15.40
C GLU A 90 1.46 -1.28 -15.34
N SER A 91 1.38 -2.38 -16.10
CA SER A 91 2.43 -3.39 -16.15
C SER A 91 2.87 -3.64 -17.59
N GLY A 92 4.19 -3.69 -17.82
CA GLY A 92 4.77 -4.11 -19.08
C GLY A 92 5.12 -3.01 -20.08
N CYS A 93 5.02 -1.71 -19.77
CA CYS A 93 5.28 -0.62 -20.75
C CYS A 93 6.68 -0.61 -21.42
N ALA A 94 7.65 -1.38 -20.90
CA ALA A 94 8.99 -1.58 -21.47
C ALA A 94 9.18 -2.98 -22.11
N MET A 95 8.10 -3.73 -22.29
CA MET A 95 8.07 -5.11 -22.78
C MET A 95 7.31 -5.19 -24.11
N PRO A 96 7.20 -6.37 -24.76
CA PRO A 96 6.36 -6.52 -25.94
C PRO A 96 4.87 -6.22 -25.64
N PRO A 97 4.14 -5.57 -26.57
CA PRO A 97 2.74 -5.17 -26.43
C PRO A 97 1.78 -6.23 -25.85
N GLU A 98 1.99 -7.49 -26.23
CA GLU A 98 1.19 -8.65 -25.81
C GLU A 98 1.35 -9.02 -24.33
N THR A 99 2.34 -8.46 -23.64
CA THR A 99 2.57 -8.64 -22.20
C THR A 99 2.05 -7.47 -21.37
N HIS A 100 1.52 -6.43 -22.02
CA HIS A 100 1.03 -5.25 -21.33
C HIS A 100 -0.30 -5.55 -20.63
N GLY A 101 -0.52 -4.93 -19.48
CA GLY A 101 -1.77 -5.09 -18.75
C GLY A 101 -1.95 -4.11 -17.61
N PHE A 102 -3.07 -4.27 -16.90
CA PHE A 102 -3.38 -3.52 -15.70
C PHE A 102 -3.21 -4.41 -14.47
N GLY A 103 -2.52 -3.87 -13.46
CA GLY A 103 -2.31 -4.49 -12.15
C GLY A 103 -3.39 -4.06 -11.15
N SER A 104 -2.99 -3.99 -9.88
CA SER A 104 -3.89 -3.57 -8.80
C SER A 104 -4.48 -2.18 -9.02
N ILE A 105 -5.67 -1.98 -8.44
CA ILE A 105 -6.30 -0.67 -8.34
C ILE A 105 -6.25 -0.24 -6.88
N THR A 106 -5.63 0.91 -6.62
CA THR A 106 -5.45 1.45 -5.27
C THR A 106 -6.35 2.65 -5.08
N PHE A 107 -7.01 2.69 -3.92
CA PHE A 107 -7.78 3.82 -3.43
C PHE A 107 -7.05 4.41 -2.23
N SER A 108 -6.77 5.72 -2.25
CA SER A 108 -6.10 6.44 -1.14
C SER A 108 -7.09 6.93 -0.07
N GLU A 109 -8.20 6.22 0.06
CA GLU A 109 -9.26 6.42 1.04
C GLU A 109 -9.84 5.07 1.44
N ALA A 110 -10.64 5.06 2.52
CA ALA A 110 -11.31 3.87 3.02
C ALA A 110 -12.84 3.98 2.89
N PRO A 111 -13.38 3.85 1.65
CA PRO A 111 -14.81 3.94 1.38
C PRO A 111 -15.59 2.80 2.04
N ALA A 112 -16.80 3.08 2.52
CA ALA A 112 -17.67 2.07 3.10
C ALA A 112 -18.25 1.11 2.04
N ALA A 113 -18.46 1.60 0.82
CA ALA A 113 -18.89 0.81 -0.32
C ALA A 113 -18.21 1.25 -1.62
N VAL A 114 -17.94 0.27 -2.49
CA VAL A 114 -17.40 0.49 -3.83
C VAL A 114 -18.24 -0.25 -4.87
N ASP A 115 -18.85 0.48 -5.80
CA ASP A 115 -19.35 -0.12 -7.03
C ASP A 115 -18.26 -0.05 -8.10
N ILE A 116 -18.01 -1.18 -8.75
CA ILE A 116 -16.95 -1.36 -9.74
C ILE A 116 -17.60 -1.75 -11.04
N ARG A 117 -17.24 -1.05 -12.12
CA ARG A 117 -17.59 -1.45 -13.49
C ARG A 117 -16.38 -1.30 -14.41
N ILE A 118 -16.04 -2.36 -15.13
CA ILE A 118 -14.93 -2.38 -16.07
C ILE A 118 -15.46 -2.82 -17.43
N VAL A 119 -15.15 -2.05 -18.46
CA VAL A 119 -15.55 -2.29 -19.84
C VAL A 119 -14.33 -2.39 -20.73
N HIS A 120 -14.38 -3.30 -21.69
CA HIS A 120 -13.43 -3.43 -22.79
C HIS A 120 -14.17 -3.44 -24.12
N GLU A 121 -13.88 -2.47 -25.00
CA GLU A 121 -14.52 -2.34 -26.31
C GLU A 121 -16.06 -2.42 -26.23
N GLY A 122 -16.65 -1.75 -25.24
CA GLY A 122 -18.10 -1.74 -24.98
C GLY A 122 -18.65 -2.98 -24.27
N ASN A 123 -17.84 -4.03 -24.06
CA ASN A 123 -18.25 -5.24 -23.35
C ASN A 123 -17.90 -5.14 -21.86
N VAL A 124 -18.86 -5.44 -20.99
CA VAL A 124 -18.64 -5.46 -19.54
C VAL A 124 -17.75 -6.65 -19.18
N LEU A 125 -16.57 -6.38 -18.61
CA LEU A 125 -15.64 -7.37 -18.10
C LEU A 125 -15.85 -7.69 -16.62
N ALA A 126 -16.29 -6.69 -15.84
CA ALA A 126 -16.66 -6.83 -14.44
C ALA A 126 -17.71 -5.77 -14.08
N GLU A 127 -18.67 -6.17 -13.27
CA GLU A 127 -19.64 -5.29 -12.64
C GLU A 127 -20.01 -5.87 -11.28
N ARG A 128 -19.70 -5.18 -10.19
CA ARG A 128 -19.93 -5.67 -8.83
C ARG A 128 -19.91 -4.55 -7.80
N SER A 129 -20.56 -4.81 -6.68
CA SER A 129 -20.49 -3.97 -5.48
C SER A 129 -19.75 -4.70 -4.37
N ILE A 130 -18.93 -3.98 -3.61
CA ILE A 130 -18.22 -4.50 -2.44
C ILE A 130 -18.39 -3.57 -1.24
N SER A 131 -18.33 -4.15 -0.05
CA SER A 131 -18.23 -3.44 1.23
C SER A 131 -16.97 -3.95 1.92
N PRO A 132 -15.82 -3.28 1.74
CA PRO A 132 -14.54 -3.82 2.18
C PRO A 132 -14.48 -4.02 3.69
N ALA A 133 -13.90 -5.14 4.12
CA ALA A 133 -13.64 -5.41 5.53
C ALA A 133 -12.29 -4.80 5.94
N TYR A 134 -12.32 -3.57 6.46
CA TYR A 134 -11.11 -2.86 6.88
C TYR A 134 -10.55 -3.38 8.20
N GLU A 135 -9.22 -3.47 8.26
CA GLU A 135 -8.45 -3.70 9.47
C GLU A 135 -7.69 -2.44 9.87
N THR A 136 -7.50 -2.24 11.18
CA THR A 136 -6.61 -1.20 11.69
C THR A 136 -5.19 -1.73 11.72
N VAL A 137 -4.29 -1.07 11.00
CA VAL A 137 -2.88 -1.43 10.89
C VAL A 137 -1.99 -0.32 11.46
N ARG A 138 -0.83 -0.71 12.01
CA ARG A 138 0.23 0.18 12.48
C ARG A 138 1.55 -0.18 11.80
N PRO A 139 1.84 0.38 10.61
CA PRO A 139 2.98 -0.04 9.79
C PRO A 139 4.34 0.08 10.49
N ASN A 140 4.47 1.05 11.40
CA ASN A 140 5.71 1.33 12.12
C ASN A 140 5.83 0.60 13.48
N GLY A 141 4.89 -0.30 13.77
CA GLY A 141 4.87 -1.11 14.99
C GLY A 141 3.70 -0.80 15.92
N PRO A 142 3.36 -1.71 16.84
CA PRO A 142 2.15 -1.62 17.65
C PRO A 142 2.12 -0.41 18.60
N GLU A 143 3.28 0.12 19.00
CA GLU A 143 3.40 1.29 19.87
C GLU A 143 3.52 2.60 19.09
N CYS A 144 3.59 2.55 17.76
CA CYS A 144 3.76 3.71 16.91
C CYS A 144 2.41 4.18 16.34
N GLU A 145 2.20 5.48 16.41
CA GLU A 145 1.16 6.19 15.66
C GLU A 145 1.74 6.75 14.34
N PRO A 146 0.89 7.07 13.35
CA PRO A 146 -0.56 6.85 13.32
C PRO A 146 -0.94 5.39 13.01
N SER A 147 -2.19 5.03 13.32
CA SER A 147 -2.86 3.85 12.75
C SER A 147 -3.74 4.22 11.55
N CYS A 148 -3.91 3.29 10.61
CA CYS A 148 -4.68 3.46 9.37
C CYS A 148 -5.59 2.25 9.13
N ARG A 149 -6.62 2.46 8.33
CA ARG A 149 -7.55 1.43 7.89
C ARG A 149 -7.14 0.91 6.52
N SER A 150 -6.86 -0.39 6.43
CA SER A 150 -6.50 -1.03 5.16
C SER A 150 -7.41 -2.20 4.88
N ALA A 151 -7.79 -2.36 3.62
CA ALA A 151 -8.52 -3.52 3.12
C ALA A 151 -7.95 -3.95 1.77
N SER A 152 -8.13 -5.22 1.42
CA SER A 152 -7.80 -5.72 0.10
C SER A 152 -8.80 -6.77 -0.36
N GLU A 153 -9.16 -6.72 -1.63
CA GLU A 153 -10.17 -7.57 -2.25
C GLU A 153 -9.68 -8.05 -3.61
N ASP A 154 -10.02 -9.26 -4.03
CA ASP A 154 -9.75 -9.70 -5.40
C ASP A 154 -10.72 -9.03 -6.36
N LEU A 155 -10.23 -8.37 -7.41
CA LEU A 155 -11.06 -7.69 -8.42
C LEU A 155 -11.91 -8.70 -9.22
N PHE A 156 -11.30 -9.83 -9.58
CA PHE A 156 -11.91 -10.94 -10.33
C PHE A 156 -11.86 -12.22 -9.48
N PRO A 157 -12.76 -12.39 -8.51
CA PRO A 157 -12.76 -13.54 -7.62
C PRO A 157 -13.02 -14.80 -8.43
N ARG A 158 -12.30 -15.87 -8.12
CA ARG A 158 -12.44 -17.15 -8.84
C ARG A 158 -13.78 -17.80 -8.48
N GLY A 159 -14.51 -18.31 -9.47
CA GLY A 159 -15.69 -19.15 -9.25
C GLY A 159 -17.02 -18.43 -9.10
N LEU A 160 -17.10 -17.18 -9.56
CA LEU A 160 -18.36 -16.53 -9.94
C LEU A 160 -18.58 -16.66 -11.45
#